data_AF-A0A931GL72-F1
#
_entry.id   AF-A0A931GL72-F1
#
_cell.length_a   1.000
_cell.length_b   1.000
_cell.length_c   1.000
_cell.angle_alpha   90.00
_cell.angle_beta   90.00
_cell.angle_gamma   90.00
#
_symmetry.space_group_name_H-M   'P 1'
#
loop_
_entity.id
_entity.type
_entity.pdbx_description
1 polymer ?
#
loop_
_entity_poly.entity_id
_entity_poly.type
_entity_poly.pdbx_seq_one_letter_code
_entity_poly.pdbx_strand_id
1 'polypeptide(L)'
;MADERLTGALLHPVRWRIVRAFFGRDLTTSQLREIIDDVPVTSLYRHVATLADAGVLTVVGERQVRGTIERTYSLAKGKDHLGDAEASAMSRDEHRMAFQMLLARMGADFDAYLARDHIDVVADQVNYSQVAIYVTEEDWPRIQQGFIDLFGPYLTAPDDPDDERYRRMVLTTVLLPDPSPDR
;
A
#
# COMPACT_ATOMS: atom_id res chain seq x y z
N MET A 1 -11.89 9.69 -17.71
CA MET A 1 -10.55 10.15 -18.18
C MET A 1 -9.51 10.29 -17.06
N ALA A 2 -9.86 10.67 -15.83
CA ALA A 2 -8.93 10.56 -14.69
C ALA A 2 -8.76 9.10 -14.19
N ASP A 3 -9.83 8.32 -14.33
CA ASP A 3 -9.99 6.94 -13.84
C ASP A 3 -9.03 5.93 -14.51
N GLU A 4 -8.93 5.97 -15.85
CA GLU A 4 -8.07 5.10 -16.66
C GLU A 4 -6.57 5.29 -16.38
N ARG A 5 -6.18 6.47 -15.84
CA ARG A 5 -4.78 6.77 -15.49
C ARG A 5 -4.35 6.13 -14.17
N LEU A 6 -5.26 5.96 -13.21
CA LEU A 6 -4.96 5.40 -11.89
C LEU A 6 -4.79 3.88 -11.94
N THR A 7 -5.65 3.16 -12.64
CA THR A 7 -5.53 1.70 -12.84
C THR A 7 -4.21 1.36 -13.53
N GLY A 8 -3.89 2.05 -14.64
CA GLY A 8 -2.58 1.91 -15.30
C GLY A 8 -1.40 2.30 -14.41
N ALA A 9 -1.55 3.32 -13.55
CA ALA A 9 -0.51 3.75 -12.62
C ALA A 9 -0.28 2.77 -11.47
N LEU A 10 -1.30 2.08 -10.96
CA LEU A 10 -1.14 1.17 -9.81
C LEU A 10 -0.74 -0.25 -10.23
N LEU A 11 -1.12 -0.70 -11.43
CA LEU A 11 -0.80 -2.03 -11.96
C LEU A 11 0.63 -2.18 -12.50
N HIS A 12 1.61 -1.49 -11.90
CA HIS A 12 3.03 -1.69 -12.18
C HIS A 12 3.78 -2.05 -10.90
N PRO A 13 4.57 -3.15 -10.89
CA PRO A 13 5.19 -3.67 -9.67
C PRO A 13 5.99 -2.63 -8.89
N VAL A 14 6.79 -1.81 -9.59
CA VAL A 14 7.59 -0.76 -8.95
C VAL A 14 6.70 0.37 -8.38
N ARG A 15 5.62 0.76 -9.07
CA ARG A 15 4.76 1.85 -8.60
C ARG A 15 3.98 1.45 -7.36
N TRP A 16 3.53 0.20 -7.28
CA TRP A 16 2.93 -0.34 -6.07
C TRP A 16 3.92 -0.38 -4.89
N ARG A 17 5.18 -0.80 -5.13
CA ARG A 17 6.24 -0.75 -4.10
C ARG A 17 6.47 0.67 -3.59
N ILE A 18 6.46 1.66 -4.48
CA ILE A 18 6.54 3.08 -4.11
C ILE A 18 5.36 3.49 -3.24
N VAL A 19 4.12 3.24 -3.69
CA VAL A 19 2.90 3.56 -2.92
C VAL A 19 2.95 2.95 -1.52
N ARG A 20 3.34 1.67 -1.40
CA ARG A 20 3.51 1.00 -0.11
C ARG A 20 4.56 1.66 0.78
N ALA A 21 5.63 2.22 0.21
CA ALA A 21 6.63 2.93 1.02
C ALA A 21 6.03 4.15 1.73
N PHE A 22 5.06 4.82 1.11
CA PHE A 22 4.34 5.98 1.65
C PHE A 22 3.20 5.64 2.62
N PHE A 23 2.88 4.37 2.87
CA PHE A 23 1.82 4.02 3.83
C PHE A 23 2.13 4.55 5.23
N GLY A 24 1.33 5.53 5.65
CA GLY A 24 1.42 6.21 6.94
C GLY A 24 2.61 7.17 7.06
N ARG A 25 3.36 7.44 5.99
CA ARG A 25 4.64 8.16 6.03
C ARG A 25 4.75 9.19 4.92
N ASP A 26 5.43 10.29 5.23
CA ASP A 26 5.90 11.27 4.27
C ASP A 26 7.37 11.01 3.94
N LEU A 27 7.72 10.93 2.66
CA LEU A 27 9.09 10.60 2.23
C LEU A 27 9.58 11.55 1.14
N THR A 28 10.87 11.86 1.18
CA THR A 28 11.55 12.46 0.02
C THR A 28 11.93 11.38 -1.00
N THR A 29 12.24 11.79 -2.23
CA THR A 29 12.77 10.86 -3.25
C THR A 29 14.11 10.25 -2.85
N SER A 30 14.90 10.93 -2.02
CA SER A 30 16.16 10.42 -1.47
C SER A 30 15.90 9.30 -0.45
N GLN A 31 14.99 9.51 0.50
CA GLN A 31 14.60 8.47 1.47
C GLN A 31 13.97 7.26 0.78
N LEU A 32 13.14 7.50 -0.24
CA LEU A 32 12.54 6.42 -1.03
C LEU A 32 13.59 5.55 -1.73
N ARG A 33 14.71 6.14 -2.19
CA ARG A 33 15.82 5.41 -2.81
C ARG A 33 16.53 4.49 -1.82
N GLU A 34 16.60 4.87 -0.56
CA GLU A 34 17.19 4.01 0.49
C GLU A 34 16.29 2.80 0.78
N ILE A 35 14.96 2.97 0.63
CA ILE A 35 13.98 1.90 0.81
C ILE A 35 13.88 0.98 -0.42
N ILE A 36 14.04 1.54 -1.63
CA ILE A 36 13.95 0.84 -2.92
C ILE A 36 15.28 0.99 -3.65
N ASP A 37 16.26 0.20 -3.24
CA ASP A 37 17.65 0.28 -3.69
C ASP A 37 17.97 -0.58 -4.94
N ASP A 38 17.09 -1.52 -5.27
CA ASP A 38 17.18 -2.42 -6.42
C ASP A 38 16.64 -1.81 -7.74
N VAL A 39 16.06 -0.61 -7.69
CA VAL A 39 15.54 0.10 -8.87
C VAL A 39 16.49 1.24 -9.27
N PRO A 40 16.89 1.34 -10.56
CA PRO A 40 17.72 2.45 -11.02
C PRO A 40 17.11 3.81 -10.71
N VAL A 41 17.92 4.74 -10.16
CA VAL A 41 17.47 6.06 -9.65
C VAL A 41 16.60 6.83 -10.67
N THR A 42 17.05 6.92 -11.91
CA THR A 42 16.31 7.61 -12.98
C THR A 42 14.92 6.99 -13.23
N SER A 43 14.82 5.66 -13.12
CA SER A 43 13.56 4.94 -13.26
C SER A 43 12.66 5.14 -12.06
N LEU A 44 13.21 5.07 -10.84
CA LEU A 44 12.48 5.34 -9.61
C LEU A 44 11.85 6.74 -9.64
N TYR A 45 12.62 7.75 -10.03
CA TYR A 45 12.13 9.14 -10.08
C TYR A 45 11.04 9.33 -11.14
N ARG A 46 11.16 8.66 -12.29
CA ARG A 46 10.09 8.66 -13.31
C ARG A 46 8.79 8.05 -12.78
N HIS A 47 8.87 6.96 -12.01
CA HIS A 47 7.70 6.35 -11.39
C HIS A 47 7.06 7.27 -10.34
N VAL A 48 7.85 7.94 -9.51
CA VAL A 48 7.35 8.95 -8.56
C VAL A 48 6.63 10.09 -9.29
N ALA A 49 7.21 10.62 -10.36
CA ALA A 49 6.58 11.64 -11.19
C ALA A 49 5.24 11.17 -11.77
N THR A 50 5.20 9.95 -12.33
CA THR A 50 3.94 9.38 -12.85
C THR A 50 2.87 9.27 -11.76
N LEU A 51 3.24 8.87 -10.55
CA LEU A 51 2.30 8.76 -9.42
C LEU A 51 1.83 10.14 -8.94
N ALA A 52 2.70 11.15 -8.94
CA ALA A 52 2.34 12.52 -8.60
C ALA A 52 1.41 13.15 -9.65
N ASP A 53 1.70 12.96 -10.93
CA ASP A 53 0.87 13.45 -12.05
C ASP A 53 -0.51 12.79 -12.06
N ALA A 54 -0.59 11.53 -11.60
CA ALA A 54 -1.85 10.81 -11.42
C ALA A 54 -2.60 11.19 -10.13
N GLY A 55 -2.04 12.07 -9.29
CA GLY A 55 -2.62 12.49 -8.01
C GLY A 55 -2.59 11.41 -6.93
N VAL A 56 -1.81 10.34 -7.10
CA VAL A 56 -1.59 9.30 -6.09
C VAL A 56 -0.66 9.83 -5.00
N LEU A 57 0.39 10.55 -5.39
CA LEU A 57 1.30 11.23 -4.46
C LEU A 57 1.09 12.74 -4.51
N THR A 58 1.09 13.39 -3.36
CA THR A 58 0.99 14.86 -3.23
C THR A 58 2.24 15.41 -2.57
N VAL A 59 2.65 16.61 -2.97
CA VAL A 59 3.77 17.32 -2.32
C VAL A 59 3.26 17.97 -1.05
N VAL A 60 3.88 17.64 0.08
CA VAL A 60 3.51 18.15 1.42
C VAL A 60 4.59 19.07 2.02
N GLY A 61 5.77 19.11 1.40
CA GLY A 61 6.84 20.01 1.80
C GLY A 61 7.90 20.15 0.71
N GLU A 62 8.60 21.28 0.73
CA GLU A 62 9.76 21.52 -0.13
C GLU A 62 10.89 22.15 0.69
N ARG A 63 12.13 21.74 0.42
CA ARG A 63 13.32 22.33 1.06
C ARG A 63 14.48 22.44 0.08
N GLN A 64 15.36 23.43 0.30
CA GLN A 64 16.59 23.57 -0.46
C GLN A 64 17.69 22.68 0.11
N VAL A 65 18.26 21.82 -0.72
CA VAL A 65 19.39 20.95 -0.37
C VAL A 65 20.48 21.13 -1.42
N ARG A 66 21.62 21.69 -1.02
CA ARG A 66 22.79 21.89 -1.89
C ARG A 66 22.44 22.57 -3.24
N GLY A 67 21.54 23.56 -3.21
CA GLY A 67 21.11 24.32 -4.39
C GLY A 67 20.05 23.66 -5.27
N THR A 68 19.50 22.51 -4.87
CA THR A 68 18.37 21.84 -5.54
C THR A 68 17.16 21.79 -4.60
N ILE A 69 15.95 21.92 -5.17
CA ILE A 69 14.70 21.71 -4.41
C ILE A 69 14.50 20.21 -4.22
N GLU A 70 14.46 19.77 -2.97
CA GLU A 70 13.99 18.45 -2.59
C GLU A 70 12.54 18.55 -2.12
N ARG A 71 11.69 17.64 -2.62
CA ARG A 71 10.28 17.57 -2.27
C ARG A 71 10.02 16.40 -1.34
N THR A 72 9.15 16.63 -0.37
CA THR A 72 8.54 15.59 0.47
C THR A 72 7.17 15.27 -0.09
N TYR A 73 6.91 13.98 -0.30
CA TYR A 73 5.65 13.47 -0.83
C TYR A 73 4.88 12.72 0.25
N SER A 74 3.57 12.71 0.13
CA SER A 74 2.65 11.88 0.91
C SER A 74 1.69 11.15 -0.03
N LEU A 75 1.10 10.07 0.47
CA LEU A 75 0.01 9.40 -0.24
C LEU A 75 -1.25 10.27 -0.13
N ALA A 76 -1.94 10.51 -1.24
CA ALA A 76 -3.21 11.23 -1.20
C ALA A 76 -4.24 10.47 -0.33
N LYS A 77 -5.04 11.21 0.44
CA LYS A 77 -6.08 10.62 1.31
C LYS A 77 -7.00 9.71 0.49
N GLY A 78 -7.25 8.50 0.99
CA GLY A 78 -8.09 7.49 0.31
C GLY A 78 -7.44 6.83 -0.90
N LYS A 79 -6.12 6.98 -1.10
CA LYS A 79 -5.34 6.26 -2.13
C LYS A 79 -4.44 5.16 -1.55
N ASP A 80 -4.66 4.81 -0.28
CA ASP A 80 -4.11 3.64 0.41
C ASP A 80 -4.78 2.32 0.00
N HIS A 81 -5.94 2.42 -0.67
CA HIS A 81 -6.63 1.32 -1.33
C HIS A 81 -7.14 1.75 -2.72
N LEU A 82 -7.55 0.79 -3.54
CA LEU A 82 -8.35 1.06 -4.74
C LEU A 82 -9.73 1.53 -4.27
N GLY A 83 -10.12 2.76 -4.59
CA GLY A 83 -11.44 3.29 -4.28
C GLY A 83 -12.53 2.61 -5.11
N ASP A 84 -13.79 2.76 -4.67
CA ASP A 84 -14.94 2.07 -5.28
C ASP A 84 -15.14 2.40 -6.76
N ALA A 85 -14.88 3.65 -7.15
CA ALA A 85 -14.99 4.10 -8.53
C ALA A 85 -13.92 3.43 -9.41
N GLU A 86 -12.66 3.42 -8.94
CA GLU A 86 -11.55 2.80 -9.66
C GLU A 86 -11.73 1.28 -9.78
N ALA A 87 -12.16 0.63 -8.69
CA ALA A 87 -12.46 -0.80 -8.70
C ALA A 87 -13.60 -1.12 -9.69
N SER A 88 -14.66 -0.30 -9.73
CA SER A 88 -15.79 -0.50 -10.65
C SER A 88 -15.43 -0.30 -12.12
N ALA A 89 -14.41 0.51 -12.42
CA ALA A 89 -13.94 0.78 -13.77
C ALA A 89 -13.04 -0.33 -14.33
N MET A 90 -12.50 -1.20 -13.48
CA MET A 90 -11.62 -2.30 -13.90
C MET A 90 -12.38 -3.39 -14.65
N SER A 91 -11.80 -3.84 -15.75
CA SER A 91 -12.22 -5.07 -16.41
C SER A 91 -11.93 -6.30 -15.55
N ARG A 92 -12.58 -7.42 -15.87
CA ARG A 92 -12.35 -8.71 -15.20
C ARG A 92 -10.89 -9.16 -15.27
N ASP A 93 -10.22 -8.88 -16.39
CA ASP A 93 -8.83 -9.25 -16.59
C ASP A 93 -7.89 -8.36 -15.78
N GLU A 94 -8.21 -7.06 -15.66
CA GLU A 94 -7.48 -6.15 -14.77
C GLU A 94 -7.63 -6.54 -13.30
N HIS A 95 -8.83 -6.93 -12.86
CA HIS A 95 -9.02 -7.47 -11.50
C HIS A 95 -8.19 -8.73 -11.27
N ARG A 96 -8.17 -9.66 -12.23
CA ARG A 96 -7.35 -10.87 -12.14
C ARG A 96 -5.87 -10.53 -12.05
N MET A 97 -5.39 -9.62 -12.88
CA MET A 97 -4.00 -9.18 -12.89
C MET A 97 -3.62 -8.49 -11.57
N ALA A 98 -4.48 -7.60 -11.06
CA ALA A 98 -4.29 -6.93 -9.77
C ALA A 98 -4.17 -7.94 -8.62
N PHE A 99 -5.07 -8.92 -8.57
CA PHE A 99 -5.05 -9.96 -7.54
C PHE A 99 -3.80 -10.86 -7.65
N GLN A 100 -3.41 -11.24 -8.86
CA GLN A 100 -2.16 -12.00 -9.08
C GLN A 100 -0.92 -11.22 -8.65
N MET A 101 -0.87 -9.91 -8.93
CA MET A 101 0.21 -9.04 -8.45
C MET A 101 0.25 -8.96 -6.92
N LEU A 102 -0.92 -8.88 -6.27
CA LEU A 102 -1.01 -8.90 -4.81
C LEU A 102 -0.44 -10.21 -4.23
N LEU A 103 -0.84 -11.36 -4.77
CA LEU A 103 -0.36 -12.67 -4.34
C LEU A 103 1.15 -12.82 -4.54
N ALA A 104 1.66 -12.47 -5.73
CA ALA A 104 3.10 -12.50 -6.01
C ALA A 104 3.88 -11.61 -5.04
N ARG A 105 3.31 -10.46 -4.67
CA ARG A 105 3.92 -9.56 -3.69
C ARG A 105 3.92 -10.14 -2.28
N MET A 106 2.81 -10.73 -1.83
CA MET A 106 2.74 -11.39 -0.53
C MET A 106 3.79 -12.50 -0.41
N GLY A 107 3.99 -13.28 -1.48
CA GLY A 107 5.07 -14.26 -1.56
C GLY A 107 6.45 -13.63 -1.40
N ALA A 108 6.76 -12.60 -2.19
CA ALA A 108 8.05 -11.91 -2.12
C ALA A 108 8.32 -11.23 -0.76
N ASP A 109 7.30 -10.65 -0.13
CA ASP A 109 7.40 -10.06 1.22
C ASP A 109 7.71 -11.14 2.26
N PHE A 110 7.10 -12.32 2.13
CA PHE A 110 7.34 -13.44 3.02
C PHE A 110 8.74 -14.05 2.82
N ASP A 111 9.18 -14.24 1.57
CA ASP A 111 10.53 -14.70 1.25
C ASP A 111 11.60 -13.75 1.81
N ALA A 112 11.39 -12.43 1.68
CA ALA A 112 12.27 -11.42 2.24
C ALA A 112 12.30 -11.44 3.78
N TYR A 113 11.19 -11.78 4.43
CA TYR A 113 11.15 -12.00 5.88
C TYR A 113 11.96 -13.25 6.27
N LEU A 114 11.79 -14.37 5.57
CA LEU A 114 12.49 -15.62 5.84
C LEU A 114 14.00 -15.55 5.56
N ALA A 115 14.45 -14.62 4.70
CA ALA A 115 15.86 -14.42 4.39
C ALA A 115 16.65 -13.64 5.47
N ARG A 116 16.00 -13.19 6.55
CA ARG A 116 16.67 -12.48 7.65
C ARG A 116 17.51 -13.43 8.50
N ASP A 117 18.62 -12.94 9.04
CA ASP A 117 19.54 -13.73 9.88
C ASP A 117 18.86 -14.34 11.12
N HIS A 118 17.89 -13.62 11.68
CA HIS A 118 17.12 -14.03 12.84
C HIS A 118 15.63 -13.81 12.60
N ILE A 119 14.84 -14.88 12.76
CA ILE A 119 13.39 -14.85 12.70
C ILE A 119 12.80 -15.58 13.91
N ASP A 120 11.73 -15.02 14.46
CA ASP A 120 10.88 -15.69 15.45
C ASP A 120 9.43 -15.46 15.04
N VAL A 121 8.85 -16.42 14.33
CA VAL A 121 7.51 -16.29 13.73
C VAL A 121 6.42 -15.92 14.74
N VAL A 122 6.57 -16.35 16.01
CA VAL A 122 5.59 -16.07 17.06
C VAL A 122 5.80 -14.66 17.60
N ALA A 123 7.03 -14.29 17.95
CA ALA A 123 7.35 -12.95 18.44
C ALA A 123 7.13 -11.88 17.35
N ASP A 124 7.34 -12.25 16.09
CA ASP A 124 7.12 -11.42 14.90
C ASP A 124 5.63 -11.30 14.52
N GLN A 125 4.74 -12.02 15.21
CA GLN A 125 3.29 -12.04 15.00
C GLN A 125 2.86 -12.46 13.58
N VAL A 126 3.67 -13.32 12.94
CA VAL A 126 3.34 -13.88 11.63
C VAL A 126 2.17 -14.85 11.79
N ASN A 127 1.07 -14.58 11.10
CA ASN A 127 -0.12 -15.41 11.14
C ASN A 127 -0.77 -15.48 9.76
N TYR A 128 -1.50 -16.57 9.52
CA TYR A 128 -2.32 -16.78 8.33
C TYR A 128 -3.60 -17.48 8.79
N SER A 129 -4.74 -16.84 8.54
CA SER A 129 -6.04 -17.35 8.92
C SER A 129 -7.08 -16.96 7.88
N GLN A 130 -8.03 -17.85 7.64
CA GLN A 130 -9.23 -17.57 6.86
C GLN A 130 -10.43 -17.86 7.75
N VAL A 131 -11.35 -16.90 7.82
CA VAL A 131 -12.57 -17.02 8.63
C VAL A 131 -13.78 -16.78 7.75
N ALA A 132 -14.82 -17.59 7.93
CA ALA A 132 -16.13 -17.32 7.36
C ALA A 132 -16.86 -16.32 8.28
N ILE A 133 -17.46 -15.30 7.68
CA ILE A 133 -18.31 -14.34 8.40
C ILE A 133 -19.71 -14.40 7.81
N TYR A 134 -20.72 -14.39 8.68
CA TYR A 134 -22.13 -14.39 8.31
C TYR A 134 -22.69 -13.02 8.61
N VAL A 135 -22.98 -12.26 7.55
CA VAL A 135 -23.33 -10.85 7.62
C VAL A 135 -24.53 -10.55 6.74
N THR A 136 -25.36 -9.61 7.15
CA THR A 136 -26.42 -9.01 6.35
C THR A 136 -25.87 -7.82 5.55
N GLU A 137 -26.67 -7.27 4.64
CA GLU A 137 -26.32 -6.04 3.91
C GLU A 137 -26.09 -4.85 4.87
N GLU A 138 -26.81 -4.80 6.00
CA GLU A 138 -26.69 -3.75 7.01
C GLU A 138 -25.45 -3.91 7.90
N ASP A 139 -24.95 -5.14 8.08
CA ASP A 139 -23.77 -5.41 8.90
C ASP A 139 -22.49 -4.89 8.23
N TRP A 140 -22.44 -4.86 6.90
CA TRP A 140 -21.21 -4.56 6.18
C TRP A 140 -20.69 -3.13 6.39
N PRO A 141 -21.51 -2.06 6.23
CA PRO A 141 -21.07 -0.69 6.56
C PRO A 141 -20.61 -0.54 8.02
N ARG A 142 -21.25 -1.26 8.96
CA ARG A 142 -20.89 -1.25 10.37
C ARG A 142 -19.51 -1.90 10.62
N ILE A 143 -19.23 -3.01 9.95
CA ILE A 143 -17.93 -3.69 10.03
C ILE A 143 -16.84 -2.80 9.43
N GLN A 144 -17.09 -2.19 8.27
CA GLN A 144 -16.15 -1.25 7.66
C GLN A 144 -15.82 -0.08 8.58
N GLN A 145 -16.84 0.55 9.17
CA GLN A 145 -16.62 1.65 10.11
C GLN A 145 -15.85 1.19 11.34
N GLY A 146 -16.20 0.04 11.91
CA GLY A 146 -15.47 -0.53 13.06
C GLY A 146 -14.00 -0.82 12.75
N PHE A 147 -13.69 -1.24 11.52
CA PHE A 147 -12.31 -1.45 11.06
C PHE A 147 -11.54 -0.12 10.97
N ILE A 148 -12.16 0.92 10.40
CA ILE A 148 -11.58 2.26 10.33
C ILE A 148 -11.32 2.82 11.74
N ASP A 149 -12.29 2.70 12.63
CA ASP A 149 -12.19 3.20 14.00
C ASP A 149 -11.10 2.47 14.80
N LEU A 150 -10.97 1.16 14.59
CA LEU A 150 -9.97 0.33 15.27
C LEU A 150 -8.55 0.65 14.82
N PHE A 151 -8.31 0.72 13.50
CA PHE A 151 -6.97 0.88 12.96
C PHE A 151 -6.57 2.33 12.77
N GLY A 152 -7.52 3.25 12.57
CA GLY A 152 -7.30 4.66 12.26
C GLY A 152 -6.21 5.35 13.09
N PRO A 153 -6.22 5.23 14.44
CA PRO A 153 -5.19 5.80 15.30
C PRO A 153 -3.76 5.29 15.05
N TYR A 154 -3.61 4.16 14.37
CA TYR A 154 -2.34 3.47 14.13
C TYR A 154 -1.87 3.52 12.66
N LEU A 155 -2.64 4.17 11.78
CA LEU A 155 -2.31 4.27 10.35
C LEU A 155 -1.30 5.37 10.02
N THR A 156 -0.97 6.24 10.98
CA THR A 156 0.06 7.28 10.83
C THR A 156 1.32 6.86 11.56
N ALA A 157 2.47 7.03 10.92
CA ALA A 157 3.76 6.77 11.53
C ALA A 157 4.01 7.70 12.72
N PRO A 158 4.78 7.26 13.73
CA PRO A 158 5.22 8.14 14.81
C PRO A 158 6.05 9.32 14.27
N ASP A 159 6.07 10.42 15.00
CA ASP A 159 6.87 11.60 14.67
C ASP A 159 8.37 11.27 14.56
N ASP A 160 8.83 10.35 15.42
CA ASP A 160 10.16 9.78 15.35
C ASP A 160 10.11 8.39 14.66
N PRO A 161 10.53 8.30 13.39
CA PRO A 161 10.50 7.04 12.65
C PRO A 161 11.50 6.00 13.15
N ASP A 162 12.48 6.39 13.98
CA ASP A 162 13.50 5.52 14.56
C ASP A 162 13.17 5.09 16.01
N ASP A 163 12.00 5.46 16.52
CA ASP A 163 11.53 5.02 17.84
C ASP A 163 11.27 3.52 17.85
N GLU A 164 12.21 2.77 18.47
CA GLU A 164 12.21 1.30 18.56
C GLU A 164 10.95 0.73 19.23
N ARG A 165 10.15 1.55 19.94
CA ARG A 165 8.87 1.12 20.52
C ARG A 165 7.83 0.81 19.45
N TYR A 166 7.95 1.39 18.26
CA TYR A 166 6.99 1.23 17.17
C TYR A 166 7.52 0.30 16.10
N ARG A 167 6.82 -0.82 15.90
CA ARG A 167 7.08 -1.74 14.79
C ARG A 167 6.11 -1.48 13.66
N ARG A 168 6.63 -1.26 12.45
CA ARG A 168 5.79 -1.17 11.26
C ARG A 168 5.26 -2.54 10.86
N MET A 169 3.96 -2.72 10.97
CA MET A 169 3.23 -3.89 10.51
C MET A 169 2.52 -3.56 9.18
N VAL A 170 2.41 -4.54 8.28
CA VAL A 170 1.61 -4.39 7.06
C VAL A 170 0.53 -5.46 7.06
N LEU A 171 -0.72 -5.00 7.20
CA LEU A 171 -1.90 -5.83 7.09
C LEU A 171 -2.37 -5.83 5.64
N THR A 172 -2.58 -7.02 5.07
CA THR A 172 -3.14 -7.18 3.72
C THR A 172 -4.41 -8.01 3.83
N THR A 173 -5.53 -7.43 3.44
CA THR A 173 -6.86 -8.06 3.53
C THR A 173 -7.46 -8.23 2.15
N VAL A 174 -8.06 -9.39 1.89
CA VAL A 174 -8.87 -9.66 0.71
C VAL A 174 -10.21 -10.19 1.18
N LEU A 175 -11.28 -9.51 0.80
CA LEU A 175 -12.65 -9.94 1.05
C LEU A 175 -13.27 -10.36 -0.28
N LEU A 176 -13.86 -11.55 -0.29
CA LEU A 176 -14.61 -12.07 -1.43
C LEU A 176 -15.90 -12.70 -0.90
N PRO A 177 -17.00 -12.66 -1.69
CA PRO A 177 -18.15 -13.51 -1.41
C PRO A 177 -17.72 -14.98 -1.44
N ASP A 178 -18.45 -15.83 -0.70
CA ASP A 178 -18.25 -17.28 -0.75
C ASP A 178 -18.41 -17.75 -2.20
N PRO A 179 -17.42 -18.45 -2.79
CA PRO A 179 -17.51 -18.94 -4.17
C PRO A 179 -18.49 -20.10 -4.34
N SER A 180 -19.05 -20.63 -3.25
CA SER A 180 -20.10 -21.64 -3.29
C SER A 180 -21.32 -21.11 -4.05
N PRO A 181 -21.93 -21.90 -4.93
CA PRO A 181 -23.08 -21.43 -5.71
C PRO A 181 -24.24 -21.02 -4.79
N ASP A 182 -24.89 -19.90 -5.13
CA ASP A 182 -26.13 -19.48 -4.50
C ASP A 182 -27.12 -20.65 -4.54
N ARG A 183 -27.65 -21.01 -3.37
CA ARG A 183 -28.56 -22.15 -3.20
C ARG A 183 -29.99 -21.80 -3.58
#